data_AF-U5DP92-F1
#
_entry.id   AF-U5DP92-F1
#
_cell.length_a   1.000
_cell.length_b   1.000
_cell.length_c   1.000
_cell.angle_alpha   90.00
_cell.angle_beta   90.00
_cell.angle_gamma   90.00
#
_symmetry.space_group_name_H-M   'P 1'
#
loop_
_entity.id
_entity.type
_entity.pdbx_description
1 polymer ?
#
loop_
_entity_poly.entity_id
_entity_poly.type
_entity_poly.pdbx_seq_one_letter_code
_entity_poly.pdbx_strand_id
1 'polypeptide(L)' 'AMWLRHWEQVIPFFDYPPEIRRVIYTTNAIESLNDSLRKVLKTKGSFPSEAAVFKLLYLALEKISEK' A
#
# COMPACT_ATOMS: atom_id res chain seq x y z
N ALA A 1 -15.68 15.07 12.15
CA ALA A 1 -16.59 13.91 12.34
C ALA A 1 -15.95 12.55 11.99
N MET A 2 -15.17 12.40 10.90
CA MET A 2 -14.61 11.09 10.50
C MET A 2 -13.83 10.36 11.62
N TRP A 3 -12.97 11.06 12.35
CA TRP A 3 -12.21 10.47 13.45
C TRP A 3 -13.09 9.83 14.52
N LEU A 4 -14.11 10.55 14.98
CA LEU A 4 -15.07 10.02 15.97
C LEU A 4 -15.89 8.86 15.39
N ARG A 5 -16.26 8.93 14.09
CA ARG A 5 -16.99 7.84 13.42
C ARG A 5 -16.19 6.56 13.31
N HIS A 6 -14.87 6.66 13.21
CA HIS A 6 -13.97 5.51 13.06
C HIS A 6 -13.16 5.21 14.32
N TRP A 7 -13.53 5.81 15.46
CA TRP A 7 -12.71 5.76 16.67
C TRP A 7 -12.49 4.32 17.14
N GLU A 8 -13.52 3.48 17.08
CA GLU A 8 -13.44 2.04 17.42
C GLU A 8 -12.42 1.27 16.57
N GLN A 9 -12.15 1.69 15.33
CA GLN A 9 -11.11 1.07 14.49
C GLN A 9 -9.71 1.65 14.75
N VAL A 10 -9.62 2.84 15.34
CA VAL A 10 -8.36 3.52 15.63
C VAL A 10 -7.83 3.14 17.00
N ILE A 11 -8.68 2.99 18.03
CA ILE A 11 -8.22 2.68 19.39
C ILE A 11 -7.31 1.44 19.53
N PRO A 12 -7.50 0.32 18.78
CA PRO A 12 -6.64 -0.85 18.93
C PRO A 12 -5.18 -0.57 18.57
N PHE A 13 -4.91 0.49 17.80
CA PHE A 13 -3.55 0.94 17.52
C PHE A 13 -2.75 1.21 18.81
N PHE A 14 -3.40 1.68 19.87
CA PHE A 14 -2.73 2.05 21.12
C PHE A 14 -2.36 0.85 22.01
N ASP A 15 -2.93 -0.33 21.74
CA ASP A 15 -2.61 -1.57 22.46
C ASP A 15 -1.27 -2.17 22.00
N TYR A 16 -0.73 -1.72 20.86
CA TYR A 16 0.56 -2.18 20.36
C TYR A 16 1.76 -1.56 21.10
N PRO A 17 2.86 -2.31 21.29
CA PRO A 17 4.13 -1.78 21.81
C PRO A 17 4.63 -0.56 21.00
N PRO A 18 5.38 0.38 21.61
CA PRO A 18 5.88 1.58 20.93
C PRO A 18 6.60 1.30 19.60
N GLU A 19 7.31 0.18 19.51
CA GLU A 19 8.10 -0.25 18.37
C GLU A 19 7.20 -0.62 17.18
N ILE A 20 6.07 -1.28 17.46
CA ILE A 20 5.07 -1.66 16.48
C ILE A 20 4.24 -0.45 16.05
N ARG A 21 3.84 0.41 17.01
CA ARG A 21 3.16 1.68 16.69
C ARG A 21 3.98 2.52 15.73
N ARG A 22 5.30 2.59 15.93
CA ARG A 22 6.23 3.26 15.02
C ARG A 22 6.13 2.74 13.60
N VAL A 23 6.13 1.42 13.41
CA VAL A 23 5.98 0.82 12.08
C VAL A 23 4.62 1.15 11.46
N ILE A 24 3.54 1.09 12.24
CA ILE A 24 2.17 1.31 11.75
C ILE A 24 1.92 2.79 11.37
N TYR A 25 2.32 3.76 12.20
CA TYR A 25 2.08 5.17 11.89
C TYR A 25 3.03 5.69 10.79
N THR A 26 4.16 5.02 10.55
CA THR A 26 5.00 5.34 9.39
C THR A 26 4.36 4.82 8.12
N THR A 27 4.03 5.72 7.21
CA THR A 27 3.44 5.37 5.92
C THR A 27 4.48 5.00 4.87
N ASN A 28 5.78 5.18 5.15
CA ASN A 28 6.90 5.03 4.21
C ASN A 28 6.87 3.72 3.39
N ALA A 29 6.57 2.58 4.03
CA ALA A 29 6.55 1.29 3.34
C ALA A 29 5.38 1.20 2.34
N ILE A 30 4.18 1.60 2.77
CA ILE A 30 2.97 1.60 1.93
C ILE A 30 3.08 2.66 0.83
N GLU A 31 3.61 3.84 1.13
CA GLU A 31 3.84 4.92 0.17
C GLU A 31 4.87 4.54 -0.88
N SER A 32 6.00 3.93 -0.47
CA SER A 32 7.05 3.46 -1.39
C SER A 32 6.53 2.37 -2.33
N LEU A 33 5.74 1.43 -1.81
CA LEU A 33 5.07 0.41 -2.61
C LEU A 33 4.12 1.06 -3.63
N ASN A 34 3.23 1.95 -3.17
CA ASN A 34 2.27 2.64 -4.02
C ASN A 34 2.93 3.50 -5.09
N ASP A 35 4.02 4.19 -4.78
CA ASP A 35 4.79 4.97 -5.76
C ASP A 35 5.39 4.06 -6.85
N SER A 36 5.98 2.93 -6.44
CA SER A 36 6.56 1.95 -7.37
C SER A 36 5.50 1.34 -8.30
N LEU A 37 4.34 0.96 -7.77
CA LEU A 37 3.22 0.44 -8.57
C LEU A 37 2.67 1.51 -9.52
N ARG A 38 2.49 2.76 -9.04
CA ARG A 38 2.04 3.87 -9.90
C ARG A 38 3.02 4.15 -11.03
N LYS A 39 4.33 4.07 -10.81
CA LYS A 39 5.34 4.25 -11.86
C LYS A 39 5.15 3.23 -12.98
N VAL A 40 4.94 1.95 -12.63
CA VAL A 40 4.72 0.88 -13.63
C VAL A 40 3.43 1.11 -14.40
N LEU A 41 2.33 1.46 -13.71
CA LEU A 41 1.04 1.73 -14.34
C LEU A 41 1.05 2.96 -15.26
N LYS A 42 1.68 4.07 -14.83
CA LYS A 42 1.72 5.33 -15.60
C LYS A 42 2.40 5.20 -16.96
N THR A 43 3.28 4.22 -17.14
CA THR A 43 3.92 3.96 -18.45
C THR A 43 3.00 3.29 -19.46
N LYS A 44 1.80 2.84 -19.05
CA LYS A 44 0.82 2.15 -19.89
C LYS A 44 -0.45 3.01 -20.00
N GLY A 45 -0.84 3.37 -21.23
CA GLY A 45 -2.00 4.22 -21.49
C GLY A 45 -3.35 3.49 -21.35
N SER A 46 -3.46 2.28 -21.91
CA SER A 46 -4.62 1.41 -21.69
C SER A 46 -4.18 -0.05 -21.59
N PHE A 47 -5.06 -0.87 -21.01
CA PHE A 47 -4.86 -2.31 -20.90
C PHE A 47 -5.91 -3.04 -21.73
N PRO A 48 -5.53 -4.15 -22.40
CA PRO A 48 -6.45 -4.92 -23.23
C PRO A 48 -7.47 -5.74 -22.40
N SER A 49 -7.19 -5.98 -21.12
CA SER A 49 -8.09 -6.65 -20.19
C SER A 49 -7.68 -6.38 -18.73
N GLU A 50 -8.58 -6.66 -17.80
CA GLU A 50 -8.29 -6.60 -16.36
C GLU A 50 -7.18 -7.58 -15.96
N ALA A 51 -7.18 -8.78 -16.55
CA ALA A 51 -6.13 -9.79 -16.32
C ALA A 51 -4.73 -9.28 -16.70
N ALA A 52 -4.62 -8.44 -17.74
CA ALA A 52 -3.35 -7.83 -18.13
C ALA A 52 -2.82 -6.84 -17.07
N VAL A 53 -3.72 -6.11 -16.41
CA VAL A 53 -3.37 -5.20 -15.29
C VAL A 53 -2.86 -6.02 -14.11
N PHE A 54 -3.60 -7.07 -13.71
CA PHE A 54 -3.20 -7.93 -12.58
C PHE A 54 -1.86 -8.61 -12.82
N LYS A 55 -1.62 -9.13 -14.03
CA LYS A 55 -0.34 -9.72 -14.39
C LYS A 55 0.80 -8.71 -14.28
N LEU A 56 0.59 -7.47 -14.73
CA LEU A 56 1.62 -6.43 -14.62
C LEU A 56 1.90 -6.04 -13.16
N LEU A 57 0.85 -5.90 -12.34
CA LEU A 57 1.00 -5.60 -10.91
C LEU A 57 1.71 -6.74 -10.17
N TYR A 58 1.38 -8.00 -10.48
CA TYR A 58 2.07 -9.17 -9.94
C TYR A 58 3.58 -9.14 -10.24
N LEU A 59 3.94 -8.96 -11.52
CA LEU A 59 5.36 -8.88 -11.92
C LEU A 59 6.08 -7.68 -11.29
N ALA A 60 5.38 -6.55 -11.10
CA ALA A 60 5.94 -5.40 -10.40
C ALA A 60 6.19 -5.70 -8.92
N LEU A 61 5.28 -6.43 -8.26
CA LEU A 61 5.43 -6.85 -6.87
C LEU A 61 6.59 -7.82 -6.69
N GLU A 62 6.75 -8.83 -7.56
CA GLU A 62 7.92 -9.72 -7.53
C GLU A 62 9.23 -8.93 -7.62
N LYS A 63 9.33 -8.01 -8.58
CA LYS A 63 10.52 -7.17 -8.75
C LYS A 63 10.80 -6.25 -7.55
N ILE A 64 9.76 -5.76 -6.87
CA ILE A 64 9.91 -4.96 -5.65
C ILE A 64 10.40 -5.84 -4.50
N SER A 65 9.92 -7.07 -4.41
CA SER A 65 10.32 -8.03 -3.36
C SER A 65 11.73 -8.58 -3.52
N GLU A 66 12.30 -8.55 -4.73
CA GLU A 66 13.69 -8.95 -5.01
C GLU A 66 14.73 -7.88 -4.60
N LYS A 67 14.28 -6.64 -4.29
CA LYS A 67 15.13 -5.55 -3.81
C LYS A 67 15.29 -5.58 -2.30
#